data_AF-A0A672LEH6-F1
#
_entry.id   AF-A0A672LEH6-F1
#
_cell.length_a   1.000
_cell.length_b   1.000
_cell.length_c   1.000
_cell.angle_alpha   90.00
_cell.angle_beta   90.00
_cell.angle_gamma   90.00
#
_symmetry.space_group_name_H-M   'P 1'
#
loop_
_entity.id
_entity.type
_entity.pdbx_description
1 polymer ?
#
loop_
_entity_poly.entity_id
_entity_poly.type
_entity_poly.pdbx_seq_one_letter_code
_entity_poly.pdbx_strand_id
1 'polypeptide(L)'
;MTEVGMRRSSLSTMAFTSVLLFICSTYSCYAQAPLLMWTSEGSNMPHLAQPTAGQTVSGGQLASYLKSALSTAPHNVLLFLQDKLSMEDFTMYGGVFGNKQDSAFLNVESALQTSSNPLVLPALDWSASNSILELLQGELGIPAVQIDPSTLKEIKLNTAQPSLLAVHLPYTVLDMFKSQDVPYTAVYTGLKPSRVIEDTPVMAGHSVGRSLLQAPPESPVNPPLVVNNTAGQPCILLWADTLLASYSGNQVDLARDIFNGSADVTAGSVCNETLSRLILNYRNVLNFRSLRLM
;
A
#
# COMPACT_ATOMS: atom_id res chain seq x y z
N MET A 1 11.75 48.00 -58.02
CA MET A 1 13.03 48.14 -57.30
C MET A 1 12.72 48.05 -55.81
N THR A 2 13.55 47.34 -55.04
CA THR A 2 13.47 46.93 -53.60
C THR A 2 12.46 45.82 -53.29
N GLU A 3 12.81 44.53 -53.26
CA GLU A 3 13.70 43.70 -52.39
C GLU A 3 13.22 43.44 -50.94
N VAL A 4 12.87 42.16 -50.72
CA VAL A 4 13.23 41.21 -49.64
C VAL A 4 13.05 41.59 -48.16
N GLY A 5 12.36 40.69 -47.43
CA GLY A 5 12.42 40.60 -45.98
C GLY A 5 11.84 39.29 -45.42
N MET A 6 12.31 38.14 -45.92
CA MET A 6 11.96 36.82 -45.38
C MET A 6 12.66 36.64 -44.02
N ARG A 7 11.92 36.84 -42.92
CA ARG A 7 12.46 36.70 -41.56
C ARG A 7 12.36 35.24 -41.10
N ARG A 8 13.50 34.57 -41.14
CA ARG A 8 13.78 33.29 -40.46
C ARG A 8 13.66 33.48 -38.94
N SER A 9 12.75 32.75 -38.30
CA SER A 9 12.73 32.44 -36.86
C SER A 9 11.81 31.22 -36.70
N SER A 10 12.13 30.12 -36.04
CA SER A 10 13.23 29.71 -35.17
C SER A 10 13.22 28.18 -35.25
N LEU A 11 14.27 27.54 -35.77
CA LEU A 11 14.41 26.07 -35.70
C LEU A 11 14.77 25.58 -34.28
N SER A 12 15.00 26.49 -33.33
CA SER A 12 15.48 26.15 -31.98
C SER A 12 14.35 25.69 -31.05
N THR A 13 13.13 26.20 -31.23
CA THR A 13 12.00 25.86 -30.34
C THR A 13 11.41 24.47 -30.60
N MET A 14 11.48 23.96 -31.83
CA MET A 14 10.99 22.60 -32.14
C MET A 14 11.93 21.47 -31.67
N ALA A 15 13.24 21.73 -31.61
CA ALA A 15 14.20 20.74 -31.10
C ALA A 15 14.07 20.56 -29.58
N PHE A 16 13.88 21.66 -28.84
CA PHE A 16 13.70 21.62 -27.38
C PHE A 16 12.39 20.97 -26.96
N THR A 17 11.28 21.19 -27.68
CA THR A 17 10.00 20.55 -27.37
C THR A 17 10.01 19.05 -27.70
N SER A 18 10.71 18.64 -28.77
CA SER A 18 10.92 17.22 -29.10
C SER A 18 11.78 16.51 -28.05
N VAL A 19 12.85 17.14 -27.57
CA VAL A 19 13.70 16.61 -26.49
C VAL A 19 12.93 16.54 -25.15
N LEU A 20 12.13 17.56 -24.79
CA LEU A 20 11.30 17.52 -23.58
C LEU A 20 10.19 16.46 -23.65
N LEU A 21 9.59 16.24 -24.83
CA LEU A 21 8.60 15.18 -25.05
C LEU A 21 9.25 13.78 -24.99
N PHE A 22 10.50 13.62 -25.45
CA PHE A 22 11.29 12.40 -25.27
C PHE A 22 11.65 12.16 -23.79
N ILE A 23 11.99 13.21 -23.03
CA ILE A 23 12.29 13.10 -21.59
C ILE A 23 11.01 12.84 -20.76
N CYS A 24 9.85 13.34 -21.20
CA CYS A 24 8.56 13.05 -20.55
C CYS A 24 7.97 11.67 -20.91
N SER A 25 8.37 11.07 -22.03
CA SER A 25 7.92 9.72 -22.43
C SER A 25 8.79 8.59 -21.86
N THR A 26 9.91 8.92 -21.22
CA THR A 26 10.72 7.97 -20.43
C THR A 26 10.36 7.95 -18.95
N TYR A 27 9.27 8.60 -18.51
CA TYR A 27 8.67 8.28 -17.22
C TYR A 27 8.05 6.89 -17.30
N SER A 28 8.92 5.88 -17.15
CA SER A 28 8.51 4.54 -16.78
C SER A 28 7.74 4.67 -15.48
N CYS A 29 6.41 4.57 -15.56
CA CYS A 29 5.59 4.32 -14.40
C CYS A 29 6.13 3.03 -13.78
N TYR A 30 6.85 3.15 -12.66
CA TYR A 30 7.57 2.04 -12.05
C TYR A 30 6.54 1.02 -11.57
N ALA A 31 6.25 0.06 -12.42
CA ALA A 31 5.49 -1.11 -12.08
C ALA A 31 6.31 -1.88 -11.04
N GLN A 32 5.72 -2.09 -9.87
CA GLN A 32 6.31 -2.86 -8.80
C GLN A 32 5.35 -3.98 -8.42
N ALA A 33 5.90 -5.10 -7.98
CA ALA A 33 5.13 -6.18 -7.38
C ALA A 33 5.76 -6.55 -6.02
N PRO A 34 4.97 -6.94 -5.02
CA PRO A 34 5.52 -7.60 -3.85
C PRO A 34 6.02 -8.99 -4.22
N LEU A 35 7.09 -9.42 -3.57
CA LEU A 35 7.50 -10.83 -3.51
C LEU A 35 7.53 -11.28 -2.06
N LEU A 36 6.87 -12.39 -1.78
CA LEU A 36 6.84 -13.06 -0.50
C LEU A 36 7.51 -14.42 -0.65
N MET A 37 8.36 -14.79 0.29
CA MET A 37 9.00 -16.10 0.32
C MET A 37 9.06 -16.62 1.76
N TRP A 38 8.62 -17.86 1.94
CA TRP A 38 8.49 -18.50 3.24
C TRP A 38 8.78 -20.00 3.15
N THR A 39 9.03 -20.62 4.29
CA THR A 39 9.25 -22.06 4.40
C THR A 39 8.12 -22.71 5.18
N SER A 40 7.95 -24.02 4.99
CA SER A 40 7.09 -24.84 5.85
C SER A 40 7.58 -24.83 7.30
N GLU A 41 6.67 -25.13 8.23
CA GLU A 41 6.99 -25.26 9.66
C GLU A 41 8.17 -26.21 9.89
N GLY A 42 9.06 -25.84 10.82
CA GLY A 42 10.26 -26.60 11.14
C GLY A 42 11.43 -26.49 10.14
N SER A 43 11.26 -25.74 9.04
CA SER A 43 12.33 -25.47 8.08
C SER A 43 12.89 -24.06 8.23
N ASN A 44 14.20 -23.90 8.03
CA ASN A 44 14.91 -22.65 8.25
C ASN A 44 15.34 -21.99 6.94
N MET A 45 15.16 -20.67 6.88
CA MET A 45 15.78 -19.78 5.90
C MET A 45 16.79 -18.87 6.61
N PRO A 46 17.92 -18.50 6.00
CA PRO A 46 18.85 -17.57 6.64
C PRO A 46 18.18 -16.22 6.88
N HIS A 47 18.69 -15.49 7.87
CA HIS A 47 18.26 -14.12 8.08
C HIS A 47 18.81 -13.24 6.95
N LEU A 48 17.93 -12.82 6.05
CA LEU A 48 18.23 -11.95 4.93
C LEU A 48 18.01 -10.49 5.33
N ALA A 49 18.90 -9.59 4.89
CA ALA A 49 18.72 -8.16 5.12
C ALA A 49 17.43 -7.68 4.42
N GLN A 50 16.55 -6.98 5.13
CA GLN A 50 15.35 -6.43 4.49
C GLN A 50 15.72 -5.19 3.67
N PRO A 51 15.02 -4.94 2.54
CA PRO A 51 15.22 -3.72 1.77
C PRO A 51 14.85 -2.49 2.59
N THR A 52 15.55 -1.38 2.36
CA THR A 52 15.23 -0.11 3.02
C THR A 52 13.87 0.41 2.52
N ALA A 53 13.13 1.12 3.36
CA ALA A 53 11.86 1.72 2.97
C ALA A 53 12.01 2.56 1.68
N GLY A 54 11.13 2.33 0.70
CA GLY A 54 11.15 3.01 -0.61
C GLY A 54 12.17 2.46 -1.61
N GLN A 55 13.02 1.51 -1.21
CA GLN A 55 13.95 0.85 -2.13
C GLN A 55 13.20 -0.13 -3.04
N THR A 56 13.41 0.00 -4.35
CA THR A 56 13.01 -1.03 -5.31
C THR A 56 14.12 -2.06 -5.44
N VAL A 57 13.79 -3.35 -5.32
CA VAL A 57 14.73 -4.46 -5.49
C VAL A 57 14.85 -4.79 -6.98
N SER A 58 16.08 -4.76 -7.50
CA SER A 58 16.36 -5.11 -8.90
C SER A 58 16.50 -6.63 -9.11
N GLY A 59 16.52 -7.08 -10.37
CA GLY A 59 16.70 -8.50 -10.70
C GLY A 59 18.02 -9.10 -10.17
N GLY A 60 19.13 -8.35 -10.23
CA GLY A 60 20.41 -8.82 -9.68
C GLY A 60 20.41 -8.91 -8.16
N GLN A 61 19.70 -8.01 -7.48
CA GLN A 61 19.50 -8.09 -6.03
C GLN A 61 18.61 -9.27 -5.66
N LEU A 62 17.52 -9.49 -6.40
CA LEU A 62 16.65 -10.64 -6.23
C LEU A 62 17.42 -11.96 -6.38
N ALA A 63 18.26 -12.10 -7.41
CA ALA A 63 19.10 -13.28 -7.60
C ALA A 63 20.00 -13.55 -6.37
N SER A 64 20.57 -12.49 -5.79
CA SER A 64 21.39 -12.60 -4.57
C SER A 64 20.57 -13.06 -3.36
N TYR A 65 19.34 -12.55 -3.20
CA TYR A 65 18.40 -13.01 -2.18
C TYR A 65 18.05 -14.49 -2.35
N LEU A 66 17.69 -14.91 -3.57
CA LEU A 66 17.31 -16.30 -3.86
C LEU A 66 18.46 -17.27 -3.60
N LYS A 67 19.66 -16.92 -4.07
CA LYS A 67 20.87 -17.71 -3.84
C LYS A 67 21.16 -17.90 -2.35
N SER A 68 21.01 -16.83 -1.56
CA SER A 68 21.22 -16.91 -0.12
C SER A 68 20.10 -17.70 0.55
N ALA A 69 18.84 -17.45 0.22
CA ALA A 69 17.68 -18.15 0.76
C ALA A 69 17.77 -19.67 0.53
N LEU A 70 18.01 -20.09 -0.72
CA LEU A 70 18.06 -21.49 -1.15
C LEU A 70 19.34 -22.22 -0.70
N SER A 71 20.26 -21.55 0.00
CA SER A 71 21.43 -22.22 0.58
C SER A 71 21.06 -23.13 1.75
N THR A 72 19.98 -22.84 2.48
CA THR A 72 19.49 -23.68 3.59
C THR A 72 18.03 -24.06 3.45
N ALA A 73 17.22 -23.29 2.70
CA ALA A 73 15.80 -23.56 2.55
C ALA A 73 15.57 -24.85 1.75
N PRO A 74 14.44 -25.56 1.98
CA PRO A 74 14.10 -26.76 1.21
C PRO A 74 14.06 -26.52 -0.30
N HIS A 75 14.62 -27.43 -1.09
CA HIS A 75 14.64 -27.34 -2.55
C HIS A 75 13.39 -27.88 -3.25
N ASN A 76 12.33 -28.12 -2.49
CA ASN A 76 10.98 -28.25 -3.04
C ASN A 76 10.36 -26.87 -3.07
N VAL A 77 10.43 -26.22 -4.23
CA VAL A 77 10.02 -24.83 -4.40
C VAL A 77 8.66 -24.77 -5.09
N LEU A 78 7.72 -24.08 -4.44
CA LEU A 78 6.40 -23.75 -4.97
C LEU A 78 6.39 -22.27 -5.34
N LEU A 79 6.20 -21.97 -6.62
CA LEU A 79 6.14 -20.60 -7.14
C LEU A 79 4.71 -20.26 -7.53
N PHE A 80 4.11 -19.31 -6.82
CA PHE A 80 2.80 -18.75 -7.09
C PHE A 80 2.92 -17.47 -7.89
N LEU A 81 2.36 -17.50 -9.09
CA LEU A 81 2.35 -16.37 -10.01
C LEU A 81 0.92 -15.89 -10.16
N GLN A 82 0.60 -14.73 -9.58
CA GLN A 82 -0.69 -14.11 -9.82
C GLN A 82 -0.59 -13.23 -11.06
N ASP A 83 -1.43 -13.50 -12.07
CA ASP A 83 -1.37 -12.81 -13.36
C ASP A 83 -1.50 -11.29 -13.23
N LYS A 84 -2.33 -10.84 -12.30
CA LYS A 84 -2.51 -9.43 -11.94
C LYS A 84 -2.91 -9.31 -10.47
N LEU A 85 -2.20 -8.46 -9.76
CA LEU A 85 -2.56 -8.06 -8.41
C LEU A 85 -3.75 -7.08 -8.50
N SER A 86 -4.92 -7.48 -8.01
CA SER A 86 -6.10 -6.60 -7.99
C SER A 86 -6.04 -5.69 -6.77
N MET A 87 -6.40 -4.42 -6.93
CA MET A 87 -6.53 -3.51 -5.77
C MET A 87 -7.65 -3.96 -4.82
N GLU A 88 -8.68 -4.62 -5.35
CA GLU A 88 -9.78 -5.17 -4.57
C GLU A 88 -9.30 -6.27 -3.61
N ASP A 89 -8.32 -7.09 -4.01
CA ASP A 89 -7.76 -8.14 -3.17
C ASP A 89 -7.19 -7.56 -1.88
N PHE A 90 -6.45 -6.45 -1.98
CA PHE A 90 -5.82 -5.77 -0.84
C PHE A 90 -6.78 -4.84 -0.07
N THR A 91 -7.90 -4.46 -0.66
CA THR A 91 -8.86 -3.54 -0.05
C THR A 91 -10.11 -4.31 0.40
N MET A 92 -11.07 -4.52 -0.50
CA MET A 92 -12.33 -5.20 -0.20
C MET A 92 -12.11 -6.58 0.43
N TYR A 93 -11.19 -7.38 -0.13
CA TYR A 93 -10.91 -8.74 0.34
C TYR A 93 -9.66 -8.83 1.23
N GLY A 94 -9.05 -7.69 1.59
CA GLY A 94 -7.82 -7.64 2.40
C GLY A 94 -8.09 -7.70 3.91
N GLY A 95 -9.37 -7.65 4.32
CA GLY A 95 -9.74 -7.56 5.73
C GLY A 95 -9.54 -6.17 6.35
N VAL A 96 -9.26 -5.14 5.54
CA VAL A 96 -8.99 -3.76 6.03
C VAL A 96 -10.25 -3.03 6.53
N PHE A 97 -11.44 -3.56 6.23
CA PHE A 97 -12.73 -2.99 6.66
C PHE A 97 -13.33 -3.73 7.87
N GLY A 98 -12.49 -4.41 8.66
CA GLY A 98 -12.92 -5.18 9.84
C GLY A 98 -13.46 -6.58 9.51
N ASN A 99 -13.43 -6.98 8.24
CA ASN A 99 -13.80 -8.30 7.72
C ASN A 99 -12.59 -9.26 7.65
N LYS A 100 -11.79 -9.32 8.71
CA LYS A 100 -10.52 -10.07 8.68
C LYS A 100 -10.72 -11.56 8.44
N GLN A 101 -11.81 -12.11 8.98
CA GLN A 101 -12.21 -13.52 8.88
C GLN A 101 -12.51 -13.94 7.43
N ASP A 102 -12.85 -12.99 6.57
CA ASP A 102 -13.15 -13.22 5.15
C ASP A 102 -11.98 -12.80 4.24
N SER A 103 -10.80 -12.53 4.83
CA SER A 103 -9.68 -12.04 4.04
C SER A 103 -9.13 -13.12 3.11
N ALA A 104 -8.86 -12.72 1.87
CA ALA A 104 -8.22 -13.57 0.88
C ALA A 104 -6.81 -14.02 1.32
N PHE A 105 -6.13 -13.27 2.20
CA PHE A 105 -4.72 -13.52 2.56
C PHE A 105 -4.50 -14.37 3.81
N LEU A 106 -5.56 -14.85 4.48
CA LEU A 106 -5.43 -15.53 5.78
C LEU A 106 -4.40 -16.66 5.81
N ASN A 107 -4.36 -17.49 4.76
CA ASN A 107 -3.42 -18.60 4.71
C ASN A 107 -1.97 -18.15 4.52
N VAL A 108 -1.74 -17.12 3.70
CA VAL A 108 -0.39 -16.58 3.50
C VAL A 108 0.08 -15.83 4.74
N GLU A 109 -0.79 -15.07 5.40
CA GLU A 109 -0.48 -14.43 6.67
C GLU A 109 -0.11 -15.47 7.74
N SER A 110 -0.91 -16.53 7.86
CA SER A 110 -0.59 -17.64 8.77
C SER A 110 0.74 -18.31 8.42
N ALA A 111 1.00 -18.57 7.14
CA ALA A 111 2.23 -19.22 6.71
C ALA A 111 3.48 -18.36 6.98
N LEU A 112 3.38 -17.04 6.75
CA LEU A 112 4.44 -16.08 7.07
C LEU A 112 4.71 -16.00 8.58
N GLN A 113 3.67 -16.07 9.40
CA GLN A 113 3.81 -16.07 10.87
C GLN A 113 4.46 -17.36 11.40
N THR A 114 4.21 -18.50 10.76
CA THR A 114 4.81 -19.78 11.15
C THR A 114 6.22 -20.00 10.59
N SER A 115 6.57 -19.30 9.51
CA SER A 115 7.85 -19.44 8.83
C SER A 115 8.99 -18.85 9.66
N SER A 116 10.14 -19.53 9.67
CA SER A 116 11.36 -18.99 10.29
C SER A 116 12.08 -18.06 9.30
N ASN A 117 12.15 -16.77 9.63
CA ASN A 117 12.76 -15.69 8.83
C ASN A 117 12.17 -15.53 7.42
N PRO A 118 10.86 -15.26 7.25
CA PRO A 118 10.28 -15.03 5.92
C PRO A 118 10.94 -13.84 5.22
N LEU A 119 11.09 -13.94 3.90
CA LEU A 119 11.58 -12.86 3.05
C LEU A 119 10.39 -12.12 2.47
N VAL A 120 10.30 -10.82 2.78
CA VAL A 120 9.28 -9.93 2.26
C VAL A 120 9.99 -8.83 1.49
N LEU A 121 9.74 -8.76 0.19
CA LEU A 121 10.22 -7.71 -0.71
C LEU A 121 9.02 -6.88 -1.15
N PRO A 122 8.73 -5.74 -0.49
CA PRO A 122 7.52 -4.97 -0.77
C PRO A 122 7.47 -4.36 -2.17
N ALA A 123 8.64 -4.01 -2.72
CA ALA A 123 8.78 -3.35 -4.01
C ALA A 123 9.85 -4.08 -4.84
N LEU A 124 9.46 -5.14 -5.52
CA LEU A 124 10.27 -5.79 -6.54
C LEU A 124 10.06 -5.09 -7.88
N ASP A 125 11.15 -4.82 -8.60
CA ASP A 125 11.07 -4.33 -9.96
C ASP A 125 10.26 -5.30 -10.83
N TRP A 126 9.35 -4.75 -11.62
CA TRP A 126 8.50 -5.50 -12.53
C TRP A 126 9.24 -6.49 -13.43
N SER A 127 10.37 -6.09 -14.00
CA SER A 127 11.15 -6.96 -14.89
C SER A 127 11.74 -8.13 -14.12
N ALA A 128 12.15 -7.90 -12.86
CA ALA A 128 12.62 -8.93 -11.96
C ALA A 128 11.52 -9.94 -11.59
N SER A 129 10.28 -9.46 -11.38
CA SER A 129 9.14 -10.35 -11.15
C SER A 129 8.87 -11.26 -12.34
N ASN A 130 8.99 -10.76 -13.58
CA ASN A 130 8.81 -11.59 -14.78
C ASN A 130 9.93 -12.63 -14.98
N SER A 131 11.15 -12.32 -14.51
CA SER A 131 12.30 -13.24 -14.58
C SER A 131 12.39 -14.23 -13.41
N ILE A 132 11.49 -14.17 -12.41
CA ILE A 132 11.58 -14.98 -11.18
C ILE A 132 11.67 -16.48 -11.46
N LEU A 133 10.91 -16.96 -12.45
CA LEU A 133 10.87 -18.36 -12.82
C LEU A 133 12.23 -18.82 -13.37
N GLU A 134 12.83 -18.02 -14.25
CA GLU A 134 14.16 -18.30 -14.82
C GLU A 134 15.26 -18.23 -13.75
N LEU A 135 15.17 -17.27 -12.82
CA LEU A 135 16.12 -17.16 -11.71
C LEU A 135 16.06 -18.37 -10.79
N LEU A 136 14.86 -18.84 -10.43
CA LEU A 136 14.70 -20.04 -9.60
C LEU A 136 15.18 -21.32 -10.32
N GLN A 137 14.91 -21.45 -11.62
CA GLN A 137 15.45 -22.56 -12.42
C GLN A 137 16.98 -22.53 -12.47
N GLY A 138 17.57 -21.34 -12.60
CA GLY A 138 19.02 -21.14 -12.59
C GLY A 138 19.67 -21.53 -11.26
N GLU A 139 19.06 -21.14 -10.13
CA GLU A 139 19.57 -21.47 -8.79
C GLU A 139 19.40 -22.94 -8.41
N LEU A 140 18.30 -23.58 -8.82
CA LEU A 140 18.03 -24.99 -8.50
C LEU A 140 18.62 -25.97 -9.52
N GLY A 141 18.96 -25.51 -10.73
CA GLY A 141 19.46 -26.36 -11.81
C GLY A 141 18.43 -27.35 -12.37
N ILE A 142 17.14 -27.10 -12.16
CA ILE A 142 16.03 -27.96 -12.60
C ILE A 142 14.97 -27.15 -13.36
N PRO A 143 14.29 -27.74 -14.36
CA PRO A 143 13.18 -27.09 -15.04
C PRO A 143 11.96 -26.98 -14.12
N ALA A 144 11.15 -25.95 -14.33
CA ALA A 144 9.88 -25.82 -13.63
C ALA A 144 8.78 -26.66 -14.28
N VAL A 145 7.91 -27.24 -13.46
CA VAL A 145 6.68 -27.89 -13.91
C VAL A 145 5.52 -26.91 -13.69
N GLN A 146 4.82 -26.57 -14.76
CA GLN A 146 3.61 -25.74 -14.68
C GLN A 146 2.45 -26.59 -14.17
N ILE A 147 1.79 -26.13 -13.11
CA ILE A 147 0.67 -26.83 -12.48
C ILE A 147 -0.58 -25.97 -12.58
N ASP A 148 -1.66 -26.61 -13.03
CA ASP A 148 -2.98 -26.02 -12.96
C ASP A 148 -3.46 -25.94 -11.49
N PRO A 149 -4.07 -24.83 -11.05
CA PRO A 149 -4.57 -24.70 -9.69
C PRO A 149 -5.49 -25.85 -9.26
N SER A 150 -6.30 -26.40 -10.17
CA SER A 150 -7.27 -27.45 -9.83
C SER A 150 -6.63 -28.75 -9.36
N THR A 151 -5.42 -29.08 -9.82
CA THR A 151 -4.70 -30.32 -9.46
C THR A 151 -3.78 -30.15 -8.26
N LEU A 152 -3.73 -28.93 -7.70
CA LEU A 152 -2.76 -28.57 -6.68
C LEU A 152 -2.86 -29.36 -5.38
N LYS A 153 -4.08 -29.75 -5.01
CA LYS A 153 -4.35 -30.57 -3.82
C LYS A 153 -3.87 -32.02 -3.95
N GLU A 154 -3.62 -32.47 -5.18
CA GLU A 154 -3.21 -33.85 -5.47
C GLU A 154 -1.69 -33.99 -5.60
N ILE A 155 -0.97 -32.86 -5.64
CA ILE A 155 0.49 -32.86 -5.75
C ILE A 155 1.09 -33.41 -4.46
N LYS A 156 1.92 -34.44 -4.61
CA LYS A 156 2.80 -34.93 -3.54
C LYS A 156 4.24 -34.54 -3.88
N LEU A 157 4.81 -33.68 -3.04
CA LEU A 157 6.22 -33.33 -3.13
C LEU A 157 7.10 -34.52 -2.72
N ASN A 158 8.27 -34.63 -3.35
CA ASN A 158 9.24 -35.67 -3.05
C ASN A 158 10.30 -35.12 -2.08
N THR A 159 10.68 -35.88 -1.05
CA THR A 159 11.75 -35.48 -0.12
C THR A 159 13.16 -35.76 -0.66
N ALA A 160 13.30 -36.64 -1.66
CA ALA A 160 14.60 -37.14 -2.11
C ALA A 160 15.25 -36.31 -3.24
N GLN A 161 14.46 -35.55 -4.00
CA GLN A 161 14.95 -34.77 -5.15
C GLN A 161 14.34 -33.37 -5.13
N PRO A 162 15.10 -32.34 -5.54
CA PRO A 162 14.57 -30.98 -5.64
C PRO A 162 13.48 -30.92 -6.71
N SER A 163 12.50 -30.06 -6.50
CA SER A 163 11.39 -29.84 -7.43
C SER A 163 11.05 -28.36 -7.50
N LEU A 164 10.67 -27.88 -8.68
CA LEU A 164 10.19 -26.51 -8.89
C LEU A 164 8.83 -26.58 -9.56
N LEU A 165 7.79 -26.18 -8.85
CA LEU A 165 6.41 -26.17 -9.33
C LEU A 165 5.96 -24.72 -9.48
N ALA A 166 5.54 -24.34 -10.68
CA ALA A 166 5.01 -23.01 -10.97
C ALA A 166 3.49 -23.10 -11.14
N VAL A 167 2.76 -22.27 -10.39
CA VAL A 167 1.30 -22.27 -10.32
C VAL A 167 0.81 -20.88 -10.69
N HIS A 168 0.06 -20.80 -11.79
CA HIS A 168 -0.59 -19.55 -12.21
C HIS A 168 -1.94 -19.42 -11.50
N LEU A 169 -2.04 -18.44 -10.62
CA LEU A 169 -3.26 -18.19 -9.87
C LEU A 169 -4.19 -17.27 -10.67
N PRO A 170 -5.49 -17.62 -10.80
CA PRO A 170 -6.49 -16.69 -11.31
C PRO A 170 -6.67 -15.52 -10.34
N TYR A 171 -7.50 -14.53 -10.72
CA TYR A 171 -7.77 -13.32 -9.94
C TYR A 171 -8.30 -13.56 -8.52
N THR A 172 -8.68 -14.79 -8.20
CA THR A 172 -9.09 -15.19 -6.88
C THR A 172 -8.26 -16.38 -6.42
N VAL A 173 -8.11 -16.48 -5.11
CA VAL A 173 -7.75 -17.68 -4.35
C VAL A 173 -6.28 -17.78 -3.93
N LEU A 174 -6.01 -17.20 -2.75
CA LEU A 174 -4.95 -17.63 -1.84
C LEU A 174 -5.45 -18.66 -0.80
N ASP A 175 -6.68 -19.15 -0.96
CA ASP A 175 -7.28 -20.15 -0.06
C ASP A 175 -6.76 -21.59 -0.32
N MET A 176 -5.73 -21.76 -1.16
CA MET A 176 -5.34 -23.04 -1.73
C MET A 176 -4.18 -23.76 -1.06
N PHE A 177 -3.59 -23.20 0.00
CA PHE A 177 -2.46 -23.82 0.67
C PHE A 177 -2.75 -24.14 2.13
N LYS A 178 -3.21 -25.37 2.34
CA LYS A 178 -3.08 -26.04 3.63
C LYS A 178 -2.52 -27.45 3.38
N SER A 179 -1.54 -27.80 4.20
CA SER A 179 -0.92 -29.12 4.37
C SER A 179 -0.21 -29.73 3.16
N GLN A 180 1.10 -29.50 3.07
CA GLN A 180 2.03 -30.45 2.45
C GLN A 180 2.90 -31.04 3.56
N ASP A 181 2.94 -32.37 3.67
CA ASP A 181 3.67 -33.10 4.74
C ASP A 181 5.20 -33.13 4.54
N VAL A 182 5.71 -32.37 3.56
CA VAL A 182 7.11 -32.36 3.14
C VAL A 182 7.67 -30.95 3.28
N PRO A 183 8.92 -30.80 3.76
CA PRO A 183 9.59 -29.51 3.78
C PRO A 183 9.59 -28.83 2.41
N TYR A 184 9.10 -27.60 2.35
CA TYR A 184 9.02 -26.82 1.12
C TYR A 184 9.38 -25.35 1.35
N THR A 185 9.74 -24.70 0.25
CA THR A 185 9.90 -23.26 0.15
C THR A 185 8.82 -22.73 -0.80
N ALA A 186 8.06 -21.74 -0.38
CA ALA A 186 7.06 -21.12 -1.22
C ALA A 186 7.47 -19.69 -1.57
N VAL A 187 7.16 -19.28 -2.79
CA VAL A 187 7.40 -17.94 -3.32
C VAL A 187 6.11 -17.46 -3.95
N TYR A 188 5.66 -16.25 -3.64
CA TYR A 188 4.50 -15.61 -4.24
C TYR A 188 4.87 -14.24 -4.78
N THR A 189 4.48 -13.94 -6.02
CA THR A 189 4.64 -12.62 -6.64
C THR A 189 3.57 -12.34 -7.69
N GLY A 190 3.39 -11.06 -8.01
CA GLY A 190 2.52 -10.60 -9.07
C GLY A 190 3.25 -10.45 -10.41
N LEU A 191 2.68 -11.05 -11.45
CA LEU A 191 3.12 -10.88 -12.84
C LEU A 191 2.54 -9.64 -13.52
N LYS A 192 1.59 -8.87 -12.91
CA LYS A 192 1.05 -7.50 -13.23
C LYS A 192 0.94 -6.60 -12.00
N PRO A 193 1.46 -5.33 -12.04
CA PRO A 193 1.23 -4.40 -10.94
C PRO A 193 -0.27 -4.12 -10.85
N SER A 194 -0.75 -3.81 -9.65
CA SER A 194 -2.09 -3.29 -9.46
C SER A 194 -2.16 -1.88 -10.05
N ARG A 195 -2.60 -1.76 -11.32
CA ARG A 195 -2.92 -0.45 -11.89
C ARG A 195 -4.29 -0.03 -11.38
N VAL A 196 -4.36 1.14 -10.75
CA VAL A 196 -5.58 1.94 -10.78
C VAL A 196 -5.75 2.35 -12.23
N ILE A 197 -6.87 1.98 -12.86
CA ILE A 197 -7.25 2.60 -14.12
C ILE A 197 -7.54 4.05 -13.76
N GLU A 198 -6.63 4.98 -14.10
CA GLU A 198 -7.06 6.36 -14.31
C GLU A 198 -7.84 6.32 -15.62
N ASP A 199 -9.16 6.33 -15.53
CA ASP A 199 -9.99 6.67 -16.68
C ASP A 199 -9.53 8.04 -17.15
N THR A 200 -9.03 8.10 -18.38
CA THR A 200 -8.55 9.31 -19.06
C THR A 200 -9.50 10.49 -18.83
N PRO A 201 -9.06 11.58 -18.17
CA PRO A 201 -9.73 12.85 -18.34
C PRO A 201 -9.15 13.48 -19.61
N VAL A 202 -9.90 13.33 -20.70
CA VAL A 202 -9.87 14.33 -21.77
C VAL A 202 -10.20 15.67 -21.11
N MET A 203 -9.34 16.67 -21.34
CA MET A 203 -9.36 18.06 -20.90
C MET A 203 -8.57 18.43 -19.64
N ALA A 204 -7.34 18.87 -19.91
CA ALA A 204 -6.75 20.14 -19.48
C ALA A 204 -6.92 20.57 -18.02
N GLY A 205 -5.78 20.52 -17.31
CA GLY A 205 -5.50 21.37 -16.16
C GLY A 205 -5.94 20.75 -14.84
N HIS A 206 -4.95 20.16 -14.16
CA HIS A 206 -4.66 20.20 -12.71
C HIS A 206 -4.07 18.83 -12.34
N SER A 207 -2.74 18.76 -12.38
CA SER A 207 -1.98 17.61 -11.91
C SER A 207 -2.15 17.47 -10.39
N VAL A 208 -3.03 16.58 -9.96
CA VAL A 208 -3.00 16.03 -8.61
C VAL A 208 -2.27 14.70 -8.69
N GLY A 209 -0.95 14.75 -8.49
CA GLY A 209 -0.15 13.55 -8.33
C GLY A 209 -0.60 12.79 -7.09
N ARG A 210 -0.90 11.51 -7.24
CA ARG A 210 -1.06 10.59 -6.11
C ARG A 210 0.33 10.29 -5.55
N SER A 211 0.64 10.85 -4.39
CA SER A 211 1.83 10.52 -3.60
C SER A 211 1.48 9.36 -2.65
N LEU A 212 2.25 8.26 -2.69
CA LEU A 212 2.18 7.21 -1.67
C LEU A 212 2.98 7.64 -0.44
N LEU A 213 2.37 7.50 0.75
CA LEU A 213 2.99 7.46 2.09
C LEU A 213 4.19 8.38 2.35
N GLN A 214 4.15 9.61 1.86
CA GLN A 214 4.71 10.70 2.63
C GLN A 214 3.64 11.08 3.64
N ALA A 215 3.98 11.03 4.94
CA ALA A 215 3.24 11.83 5.91
C ALA A 215 3.19 13.24 5.30
N PRO A 216 1.99 13.80 5.05
CA PRO A 216 1.89 15.19 4.63
C PRO A 216 2.79 16.00 5.56
N PRO A 217 3.54 17.02 5.07
CA PRO A 217 4.16 17.97 6.00
C PRO A 217 3.06 18.34 6.97
N GLU A 218 3.23 18.02 8.27
CA GLU A 218 2.14 18.06 9.24
C GLU A 218 1.43 19.40 9.08
N SER A 219 0.30 19.40 8.36
CA SER A 219 -0.70 20.43 8.54
C SER A 219 -0.96 20.34 10.03
N PRO A 220 -0.86 21.44 10.80
CA PRO A 220 -0.97 21.38 12.25
C PRO A 220 -2.29 20.68 12.59
N VAL A 221 -2.23 19.37 12.85
CA VAL A 221 -3.40 18.57 13.14
C VAL A 221 -3.66 18.90 14.58
N ASN A 222 -4.60 19.81 14.77
CA ASN A 222 -5.00 20.21 16.10
C ASN A 222 -5.43 18.96 16.87
N PRO A 223 -4.84 18.70 18.05
CA PRO A 223 -5.20 17.53 18.84
C PRO A 223 -6.71 17.60 19.17
N PRO A 224 -7.39 16.45 19.25
CA PRO A 224 -8.82 16.43 19.56
C PRO A 224 -9.08 17.10 20.91
N LEU A 225 -10.21 17.78 21.00
CA LEU A 225 -10.69 18.33 22.25
C LEU A 225 -11.11 17.17 23.15
N VAL A 226 -10.54 17.13 24.35
CA VAL A 226 -10.79 16.07 25.33
C VAL A 226 -11.55 16.64 26.53
N VAL A 227 -12.72 16.08 26.82
CA VAL A 227 -13.44 16.31 28.09
C VAL A 227 -13.24 15.09 28.97
N ASN A 228 -12.68 15.32 30.15
CA ASN A 228 -12.46 14.27 31.14
C ASN A 228 -13.67 14.10 32.06
N ASN A 229 -13.89 12.89 32.55
CA ASN A 229 -14.84 12.61 33.62
C ASN A 229 -14.30 13.08 34.99
N THR A 230 -15.11 12.92 36.03
CA THR A 230 -14.72 13.25 37.43
C THR A 230 -13.54 12.43 37.96
N ALA A 231 -13.24 11.28 37.35
CA ALA A 231 -12.08 10.44 37.66
C ALA A 231 -10.81 10.84 36.88
N GLY A 232 -10.87 11.88 36.05
CA GLY A 232 -9.74 12.36 35.25
C GLY A 232 -9.48 11.56 33.97
N GLN A 233 -10.36 10.63 33.59
CA GLN A 233 -10.25 9.84 32.37
C GLN A 233 -10.97 10.52 31.20
N PRO A 234 -10.43 10.42 29.97
CA PRO A 234 -11.07 11.00 28.78
C PRO A 234 -12.43 10.33 28.52
N CYS A 235 -13.46 11.14 28.28
CA CYS A 235 -14.84 10.67 28.21
C CYS A 235 -15.60 11.22 26.98
N ILE A 236 -15.31 12.44 26.53
CA ILE A 236 -15.79 12.97 25.24
C ILE A 236 -14.59 13.42 24.42
N LEU A 237 -14.56 12.98 23.16
CA LEU A 237 -13.57 13.40 22.18
C LEU A 237 -14.29 14.11 21.04
N LEU A 238 -13.88 15.34 20.74
CA LEU A 238 -14.37 16.09 19.57
C LEU A 238 -13.18 16.45 18.68
N TRP A 239 -13.28 16.09 17.40
CA TRP A 239 -12.33 16.46 16.38
C TRP A 239 -13.06 17.05 15.18
N ALA A 240 -12.55 18.17 14.67
CA ALA A 240 -13.04 18.79 13.46
C ALA A 240 -11.93 19.65 12.85
N ASP A 241 -11.68 19.49 11.55
CA ASP A 241 -10.77 20.37 10.80
C ASP A 241 -11.41 21.75 10.55
N THR A 242 -12.72 21.77 10.29
CA THR A 242 -13.51 22.99 10.10
C THR A 242 -14.87 22.85 10.79
N LEU A 243 -15.36 23.92 11.43
CA LEU A 243 -16.68 23.98 12.04
C LEU A 243 -17.37 25.28 11.64
N LEU A 244 -18.02 25.25 10.48
CA LEU A 244 -18.64 26.45 9.90
C LEU A 244 -20.01 26.71 10.51
N ALA A 245 -20.17 27.89 11.11
CA ALA A 245 -21.47 28.39 11.55
C ALA A 245 -21.87 29.59 10.69
N SER A 246 -23.12 29.64 10.25
CA SER A 246 -23.67 30.74 9.45
C SER A 246 -24.89 31.37 10.11
N TYR A 247 -24.93 32.70 10.12
CA TYR A 247 -26.08 33.46 10.61
C TYR A 247 -26.20 34.79 9.87
N SER A 248 -27.41 35.09 9.38
CA SER A 248 -27.72 36.35 8.68
C SER A 248 -26.75 36.70 7.54
N GLY A 249 -26.27 35.68 6.81
CA GLY A 249 -25.33 35.84 5.69
C GLY A 249 -23.85 35.91 6.07
N ASN A 250 -23.50 35.96 7.35
CA ASN A 250 -22.11 35.86 7.83
C ASN A 250 -21.78 34.40 8.15
N GLN A 251 -20.59 33.94 7.74
CA GLN A 251 -20.08 32.62 8.05
C GLN A 251 -18.76 32.75 8.81
N VAL A 252 -18.57 31.95 9.86
CA VAL A 252 -17.34 31.90 10.64
C VAL A 252 -16.94 30.44 10.88
N ASP A 253 -15.64 30.17 10.88
CA ASP A 253 -15.09 28.88 11.28
C ASP A 253 -14.80 28.90 12.79
N LEU A 254 -15.62 28.15 13.54
CA LEU A 254 -15.55 28.03 14.99
C LEU A 254 -14.49 27.01 15.44
N ALA A 255 -13.96 26.16 14.55
CA ALA A 255 -12.98 25.14 14.93
C ALA A 255 -11.68 25.78 15.45
N ARG A 256 -11.27 26.91 14.85
CA ARG A 256 -10.07 27.65 15.27
C ARG A 256 -10.09 28.08 16.73
N ASP A 257 -11.24 28.47 17.26
CA ASP A 257 -11.35 28.96 18.64
C ASP A 257 -11.36 27.82 19.66
N ILE A 258 -11.84 26.63 19.27
CA ILE A 258 -11.78 25.42 20.10
C ILE A 258 -10.33 25.00 20.32
N PHE A 259 -9.54 24.92 19.24
CA PHE A 259 -8.21 24.30 19.28
C PHE A 259 -7.07 25.26 19.58
N ASN A 260 -7.27 26.58 19.46
CA ASN A 260 -6.33 27.59 19.93
C ASN A 260 -6.50 27.94 21.43
N GLY A 261 -7.37 27.24 22.16
CA GLY A 261 -7.59 27.43 23.61
C GLY A 261 -8.40 28.68 23.99
N SER A 262 -9.05 29.33 23.02
CA SER A 262 -9.85 30.54 23.22
C SER A 262 -11.30 30.27 23.62
N ALA A 263 -11.82 29.07 23.32
CA ALA A 263 -13.16 28.66 23.68
C ALA A 263 -13.21 28.03 25.08
N ASP A 264 -14.20 28.43 25.89
CA ASP A 264 -14.45 27.82 27.20
C ASP A 264 -15.33 26.58 27.04
N VAL A 265 -14.68 25.42 27.12
CA VAL A 265 -15.30 24.09 27.03
C VAL A 265 -15.70 23.56 28.40
N THR A 266 -15.15 24.13 29.48
CA THR A 266 -15.32 23.61 30.85
C THR A 266 -16.65 24.00 31.48
N ALA A 267 -17.21 25.14 31.09
CA ALA A 267 -18.47 25.63 31.62
C ALA A 267 -19.68 24.87 31.05
N GLY A 268 -20.09 23.81 31.76
CA GLY A 268 -21.37 23.10 31.56
C GLY A 268 -21.29 21.75 30.86
N SER A 269 -20.13 21.41 30.29
CA SER A 269 -19.85 20.08 29.74
C SER A 269 -19.81 19.04 30.86
N VAL A 270 -20.51 17.93 30.68
CA VAL A 270 -20.59 16.84 31.67
C VAL A 270 -20.44 15.52 30.93
N CYS A 271 -19.64 14.62 31.47
CA CYS A 271 -19.56 13.25 31.01
C CYS A 271 -19.55 12.30 32.21
N ASN A 272 -20.61 11.50 32.31
CA ASN A 272 -20.79 10.46 33.33
C ASN A 272 -21.48 9.25 32.69
N GLU A 273 -21.64 8.15 33.43
CA GLU A 273 -22.19 6.87 32.92
C GLU A 273 -23.58 6.99 32.28
N THR A 274 -24.39 7.96 32.72
CA THR A 274 -25.79 8.11 32.29
C THR A 274 -26.04 9.33 31.39
N LEU A 275 -25.12 10.29 31.36
CA LEU A 275 -25.30 11.54 30.62
C LEU A 275 -23.97 12.11 30.14
N SER A 276 -23.88 12.25 28.83
CA SER A 276 -22.75 12.88 28.14
C SER A 276 -23.29 14.09 27.36
N ARG A 277 -22.83 15.29 27.73
CA ARG A 277 -23.22 16.56 27.12
C ARG A 277 -21.99 17.43 26.96
N LEU A 278 -21.72 17.84 25.71
CA LEU A 278 -20.64 18.75 25.37
C LEU A 278 -21.20 20.15 25.15
N ILE A 279 -20.63 21.16 25.80
CA ILE A 279 -21.04 22.55 25.62
C ILE A 279 -19.83 23.37 25.20
N LEU A 280 -19.97 24.09 24.08
CA LEU A 280 -18.96 24.98 23.54
C LEU A 280 -19.45 26.42 23.64
N ASN A 281 -18.74 27.23 24.43
CA ASN A 281 -19.09 28.64 24.63
C ASN A 281 -18.12 29.55 23.86
N TYR A 282 -18.68 30.33 22.94
CA TYR A 282 -17.95 31.31 22.13
C TYR A 282 -18.36 32.73 22.52
N ARG A 283 -17.41 33.67 22.44
CA ARG A 283 -17.64 35.10 22.70
C ARG A 283 -17.45 35.89 21.42
N ASN A 284 -18.33 36.86 21.18
CA ASN A 284 -18.22 37.82 20.07
C ASN A 284 -18.14 37.18 18.66
N VAL A 285 -18.89 36.09 18.42
CA VAL A 285 -18.96 35.42 17.11
C VAL A 285 -20.32 35.66 16.44
N LEU A 286 -20.34 35.76 15.10
CA LEU A 286 -21.57 35.93 14.31
C LEU A 286 -22.49 37.09 14.78
N ASN A 287 -21.89 38.20 15.25
CA ASN A 287 -22.59 39.36 15.85
C ASN A 287 -23.34 39.07 17.16
N PHE A 288 -23.16 37.90 17.76
CA PHE A 288 -23.64 37.59 19.10
C PHE A 288 -22.56 37.88 20.14
N ARG A 289 -22.96 38.48 21.27
CA ARG A 289 -22.05 38.66 22.43
C ARG A 289 -21.61 37.32 23.02
N SER A 290 -22.52 36.34 23.03
CA SER A 290 -22.27 34.97 23.48
C SER A 290 -23.03 33.99 22.59
N LEU A 291 -22.35 32.97 22.10
CA LEU A 291 -22.94 31.84 21.37
C LEU A 291 -22.63 30.55 22.13
N ARG A 292 -23.66 29.72 22.34
CA ARG A 292 -23.52 28.44 23.04
C ARG A 292 -24.02 27.31 22.14
N LEU A 293 -23.15 26.36 21.86
CA LEU A 293 -23.50 25.09 21.22
C LEU A 293 -23.64 24.05 22.33
N MET A 294 -24.74 23.30 22.34
CA MET A 294 -25.04 22.24 23.32
C MET A 294 -25.32 20.92 22.62
#